data_AF-A0AAU8K213-F1
#
_entry.id   AF-A0AAU8K213-F1
#
_cell.length_a   1.000
_cell.length_b   1.000
_cell.length_c   1.000
_cell.angle_alpha   90.00
_cell.angle_beta   90.00
_cell.angle_gamma   90.00
#
_symmetry.space_group_name_H-M   'P 1'
#
loop_
_entity.id
_entity.type
_entity.pdbx_description
1 polymer ?
#
loop_
_entity_poly.entity_id
_entity_poly.type
_entity_poly.pdbx_seq_one_letter_code
_entity_poly.pdbx_strand_id
1 'polypeptide(L)'
;MSETLLSTTVTTLEARPYSERCRRNFERGEHLLIGVSPGNSYFSADRIAELVRWGRDFFASVDIVLADLHVDAQFLASGHTPEQAMRRADKEVKATRRRIHRGMAEAARDGVRAHVLSDFLPDPGYQRLHRAVREALETDPELRAATEGMAGAFLRSRITAADGPGADRLAAGVAYIAAELPFFLDTPSLLGVPSSVTCYHLELPLTPVLFGRTEGLRAAPAQGYAVVRPATAPRAAAA
;
A
#
# COMPACT_ATOMS: atom_id res chain seq x y z
N MET A 1 -40.34 4.08 16.60
CA MET A 1 -39.98 5.33 15.91
C MET A 1 -38.49 5.50 16.11
N SER A 2 -37.70 5.10 15.11
CA SER A 2 -36.23 5.14 15.18
C SER A 2 -35.78 6.45 14.56
N GLU A 3 -35.13 7.28 15.37
CA GLU A 3 -34.46 8.48 14.89
C GLU A 3 -33.27 8.09 14.01
N THR A 4 -33.40 8.43 12.74
CA THR A 4 -32.34 8.49 11.75
C THR A 4 -31.29 9.50 12.21
N LEU A 5 -30.13 9.01 12.67
CA LEU A 5 -28.93 9.83 12.77
C LEU A 5 -28.49 10.19 11.35
N LEU A 6 -28.89 11.37 10.90
CA LEU A 6 -28.36 12.03 9.70
C LEU A 6 -26.89 12.36 9.96
N SER A 7 -25.99 11.45 9.62
CA SER A 7 -24.58 11.78 9.40
C SER A 7 -24.51 12.62 8.13
N THR A 8 -24.30 13.93 8.28
CA THR A 8 -24.24 14.90 7.17
C THR A 8 -22.90 14.89 6.42
N THR A 9 -21.98 14.01 6.75
CA THR A 9 -20.79 13.74 5.95
C THR A 9 -21.07 12.59 4.99
N VAL A 10 -21.47 12.92 3.76
CA VAL A 10 -21.31 12.01 2.63
C VAL A 10 -19.81 11.77 2.52
N THR A 11 -19.31 10.65 3.04
CA THR A 11 -17.89 10.32 2.93
C THR A 11 -17.59 10.13 1.45
N THR A 12 -16.71 10.96 0.91
CA THR A 12 -16.28 10.90 -0.49
C THR A 12 -15.52 9.62 -0.82
N LEU A 13 -15.07 8.89 0.21
CA LEU A 13 -14.40 7.61 0.12
C LEU A 13 -15.29 6.48 0.66
N GLU A 14 -15.25 5.33 0.01
CA GLU A 14 -15.75 4.05 0.52
C GLU A 14 -14.57 3.17 0.95
N ALA A 15 -14.75 2.39 2.02
CA ALA A 15 -13.81 1.38 2.48
C ALA A 15 -14.43 -0.02 2.40
N ARG A 16 -13.66 -0.98 1.90
CA ARG A 16 -14.04 -2.39 1.81
C ARG A 16 -12.95 -3.24 2.45
N PRO A 17 -13.08 -3.60 3.74
CA PRO A 17 -12.20 -4.56 4.38
C PRO A 17 -12.26 -5.91 3.67
N TYR A 18 -11.11 -6.54 3.44
CA TYR A 18 -11.05 -7.73 2.57
C TYR A 18 -11.75 -8.97 3.15
N SER A 19 -11.52 -9.26 4.43
CA SER A 19 -12.10 -10.41 5.12
C SER A 19 -12.77 -10.00 6.44
N GLU A 20 -13.53 -10.91 7.03
CA GLU A 20 -14.16 -10.71 8.35
C GLU A 20 -13.14 -10.28 9.41
N ARG A 21 -11.94 -10.86 9.41
CA ARG A 21 -10.85 -10.45 10.30
C ARG A 21 -10.39 -9.01 10.02
N CYS A 22 -10.26 -8.64 8.75
CA CYS A 22 -9.91 -7.27 8.38
C CYS A 22 -11.00 -6.30 8.81
N ARG A 23 -12.28 -6.68 8.70
CA ARG A 23 -13.41 -5.87 9.16
C ARG A 23 -13.36 -5.63 10.66
N ARG A 24 -13.08 -6.66 11.46
CA ARG A 24 -12.91 -6.48 12.91
C ARG A 24 -11.75 -5.54 13.27
N ASN A 25 -10.61 -5.64 12.58
CA ASN A 25 -9.49 -4.71 12.81
C ASN A 25 -9.85 -3.28 12.35
N PHE A 26 -10.63 -3.14 11.28
CA PHE A 26 -11.15 -1.86 10.81
C PHE A 26 -12.10 -1.23 11.84
N GLU A 27 -13.06 -1.99 12.37
CA GLU A 27 -14.05 -1.54 13.36
C GLU A 27 -13.42 -1.12 14.69
N ARG A 28 -12.24 -1.66 15.04
CA ARG A 28 -11.48 -1.20 16.22
C ARG A 28 -10.93 0.22 16.05
N GLY A 29 -10.68 0.66 14.81
CA GLY A 29 -10.25 2.02 14.54
C GLY A 29 -8.94 2.42 15.23
N GLU A 30 -7.98 1.52 15.43
CA GLU A 30 -6.76 1.84 16.21
C GLU A 30 -5.72 2.56 15.35
N HIS A 31 -5.39 2.00 14.18
CA HIS A 31 -4.41 2.59 13.27
C HIS A 31 -4.72 2.27 11.80
N LEU A 32 -4.53 3.27 10.93
CA LEU A 32 -4.59 3.13 9.48
C LEU A 32 -3.21 3.38 8.88
N LEU A 33 -2.75 2.45 8.02
CA LEU A 33 -1.56 2.65 7.20
C LEU A 33 -1.94 2.97 5.75
N ILE A 34 -1.47 4.11 5.23
CA ILE A 34 -1.61 4.49 3.82
C ILE A 34 -0.27 4.23 3.11
N GLY A 35 -0.22 3.19 2.27
CA GLY A 35 0.94 2.93 1.41
C GLY A 35 0.94 3.82 0.17
N VAL A 36 2.03 4.56 -0.07
CA VAL A 36 2.17 5.48 -1.21
C VAL A 36 3.34 5.06 -2.09
N SER A 37 3.04 4.72 -3.34
CA SER A 37 4.03 4.32 -4.34
C SER A 37 4.53 5.51 -5.19
N PRO A 38 5.84 5.62 -5.45
CA PRO A 38 6.39 6.60 -6.38
C PRO A 38 5.86 6.43 -7.80
N GLY A 39 5.71 7.55 -8.51
CA GLY A 39 5.20 7.56 -9.90
C GLY A 39 3.73 7.15 -10.05
N ASN A 40 2.98 6.93 -8.96
CA ASN A 40 1.54 6.69 -9.02
C ASN A 40 0.78 8.02 -8.98
N SER A 41 0.02 8.29 -10.04
CA SER A 41 -0.78 9.51 -10.22
C SER A 41 -2.00 9.58 -9.32
N TYR A 42 -2.46 8.44 -8.77
CA TYR A 42 -3.55 8.41 -7.80
C TYR A 42 -3.25 9.28 -6.56
N PHE A 43 -2.01 9.24 -6.07
CA PHE A 43 -1.58 9.95 -4.87
C PHE A 43 -1.18 11.41 -5.15
N SER A 44 -2.14 12.25 -5.57
CA SER A 44 -1.97 13.70 -5.53
C SER A 44 -1.93 14.21 -4.07
N ALA A 45 -1.45 15.44 -3.86
CA ALA A 45 -1.49 16.07 -2.53
C ALA A 45 -2.93 16.14 -2.00
N ASP A 46 -3.89 16.55 -2.85
CA ASP A 46 -5.31 16.61 -2.51
C ASP A 46 -5.87 15.23 -2.13
N ARG A 47 -5.52 14.17 -2.88
CA ARG A 47 -5.96 12.79 -2.56
C ARG A 47 -5.39 12.32 -1.23
N ILE A 48 -4.12 12.63 -0.95
CA ILE A 48 -3.49 12.31 0.34
C ILE A 48 -4.20 13.07 1.47
N ALA A 49 -4.48 14.36 1.28
CA ALA A 49 -5.20 15.16 2.27
C ALA A 49 -6.60 14.58 2.55
N GLU A 50 -7.32 14.15 1.51
CA GLU A 50 -8.63 13.50 1.63
C GLU A 50 -8.55 12.18 2.39
N LEU A 51 -7.60 11.29 2.03
CA LEU A 51 -7.37 10.02 2.72
C LEU A 51 -6.98 10.21 4.19
N VAL A 52 -6.15 11.21 4.49
CA VAL A 52 -5.77 11.52 5.87
C VAL A 52 -6.96 12.04 6.66
N ARG A 53 -7.74 12.99 6.14
CA ARG A 53 -8.93 13.49 6.84
C ARG A 53 -9.92 12.36 7.11
N TRP A 54 -10.24 11.58 6.08
CA TRP A 54 -11.09 10.41 6.20
C TRP A 54 -10.54 9.41 7.22
N GLY A 55 -9.25 9.05 7.12
CA GLY A 55 -8.62 8.11 8.05
C GLY A 55 -8.69 8.58 9.50
N ARG A 56 -8.53 9.89 9.75
CA ARG A 56 -8.65 10.47 11.11
C ARG A 56 -10.09 10.50 11.63
N ASP A 57 -11.10 10.40 10.78
CA ASP A 57 -12.49 10.31 11.20
C ASP A 57 -12.85 8.90 11.73
N PHE A 58 -12.09 7.86 11.35
CA PHE A 58 -12.36 6.45 11.72
C PHE A 58 -11.27 5.79 12.56
N PHE A 59 -10.04 6.29 12.56
CA PHE A 59 -8.90 5.67 13.23
C PHE A 59 -8.29 6.61 14.28
N ALA A 60 -7.67 6.07 15.33
CA ALA A 60 -7.02 6.83 16.40
C ALA A 60 -5.66 7.39 15.99
N SER A 61 -4.99 6.77 15.02
CA SER A 61 -3.76 7.25 14.38
C SER A 61 -3.70 6.87 12.89
N VAL A 62 -2.95 7.65 12.11
CA VAL A 62 -2.72 7.40 10.68
C VAL A 62 -1.24 7.54 10.37
N ASP A 63 -0.66 6.53 9.75
CA ASP A 63 0.71 6.60 9.25
C ASP A 63 0.73 6.44 7.72
N ILE A 64 1.60 7.20 7.06
CA ILE A 64 1.85 7.10 5.62
C ILE A 64 3.24 6.48 5.44
N VAL A 65 3.37 5.46 4.58
CA VAL A 65 4.67 4.89 4.22
C VAL A 65 4.93 5.11 2.74
N LEU A 66 6.05 5.78 2.45
CA LEU A 66 6.59 5.95 1.09
C LEU A 66 7.47 4.75 0.73
N ALA A 67 7.08 4.00 -0.29
CA ALA A 67 7.87 2.88 -0.81
C ALA A 67 9.00 3.36 -1.74
N ASP A 68 10.15 3.71 -1.15
CA ASP A 68 11.28 4.33 -1.87
C ASP A 68 12.38 3.36 -2.31
N LEU A 69 12.29 2.08 -1.94
CA LEU A 69 13.23 1.05 -2.36
C LEU A 69 12.95 0.57 -3.79
N HIS A 70 14.01 0.18 -4.51
CA HIS A 70 13.94 -0.45 -5.84
C HIS A 70 13.20 0.34 -6.95
N VAL A 71 13.01 1.65 -6.76
CA VAL A 71 12.31 2.53 -7.73
C VAL A 71 13.13 2.69 -9.01
N ASP A 72 14.46 2.75 -8.90
CA ASP A 72 15.41 2.79 -10.00
C ASP A 72 15.33 1.56 -10.90
N ALA A 73 15.11 0.39 -10.31
CA ALA A 73 14.96 -0.86 -11.03
C ALA A 73 13.77 -0.83 -12.01
N GLN A 74 12.72 -0.05 -11.70
CA GLN A 74 11.61 0.18 -12.62
C GLN A 74 12.05 0.98 -13.86
N PHE A 75 12.93 1.98 -13.69
CA PHE A 75 13.44 2.78 -14.81
C PHE A 75 14.45 1.99 -15.66
N LEU A 76 15.29 1.18 -15.03
CA LEU A 76 16.14 0.20 -15.71
C LEU A 76 15.29 -0.75 -16.56
N ALA A 77 14.19 -1.25 -16.00
CA ALA A 77 13.24 -2.10 -16.71
C ALA A 77 12.55 -1.38 -17.89
N SER A 78 12.46 -0.05 -17.86
CA SER A 78 11.97 0.75 -18.99
C SER A 78 13.06 1.16 -20.00
N GLY A 79 14.28 0.60 -19.89
CA GLY A 79 15.36 0.80 -20.87
C GLY A 79 16.27 2.00 -20.59
N HIS A 80 16.23 2.57 -19.39
CA HIS A 80 17.16 3.63 -19.00
C HIS A 80 18.54 3.07 -18.65
N THR A 81 19.59 3.87 -18.86
CA THR A 81 20.92 3.58 -18.29
C THR A 81 20.88 3.64 -16.76
N PRO A 82 21.79 2.96 -16.04
CA PRO A 82 21.86 3.01 -14.57
C PRO A 82 21.87 4.43 -14.01
N GLU A 83 22.67 5.33 -14.57
CA GLU A 83 22.78 6.71 -14.10
C GLU A 83 21.49 7.49 -14.34
N GLN A 84 20.76 7.23 -15.43
CA GLN A 84 19.46 7.84 -15.69
C GLN A 84 18.39 7.28 -14.75
N ALA A 85 18.40 5.96 -14.52
CA ALA A 85 17.45 5.28 -13.65
C ALA A 85 17.54 5.79 -12.20
N MET A 86 18.76 5.86 -11.66
CA MET A 86 19.00 6.42 -10.32
C MET A 86 18.52 7.86 -10.20
N ARG A 87 18.89 8.74 -11.16
CA ARG A 87 18.49 10.16 -11.15
C ARG A 87 16.97 10.32 -11.23
N ARG A 88 16.29 9.50 -12.04
CA ARG A 88 14.83 9.53 -12.18
C ARG A 88 14.13 9.00 -10.94
N ALA A 89 14.61 7.91 -10.36
CA ALA A 89 14.09 7.37 -9.11
C ALA A 89 14.18 8.37 -7.96
N ASP A 90 15.36 8.98 -7.76
CA ASP A 90 15.54 10.01 -6.73
C ASP A 90 14.59 11.20 -6.93
N LYS A 91 14.41 11.64 -8.18
CA LYS A 91 13.44 12.69 -8.51
C LYS A 91 11.99 12.28 -8.16
N GLU A 92 11.58 11.07 -8.52
CA GLU A 92 10.23 10.56 -8.23
C GLU A 92 9.97 10.37 -6.73
N VAL A 93 10.95 9.82 -6.00
CA VAL A 93 10.88 9.66 -4.54
C VAL A 93 10.75 11.03 -3.88
N LYS A 94 11.60 12.01 -4.26
CA LYS A 94 11.52 13.39 -3.76
C LYS A 94 10.19 14.06 -4.08
N ALA A 95 9.68 13.91 -5.30
CA ALA A 95 8.40 14.46 -5.70
C ALA A 95 7.23 13.84 -4.91
N THR A 96 7.27 12.53 -4.69
CA THR A 96 6.25 11.80 -3.92
C THR A 96 6.29 12.20 -2.45
N ARG A 97 7.47 12.30 -1.84
CA ARG A 97 7.65 12.82 -0.48
C ARG A 97 7.07 14.23 -0.32
N ARG A 98 7.33 15.13 -1.28
CA ARG A 98 6.75 16.48 -1.26
C ARG A 98 5.22 16.46 -1.33
N ARG A 99 4.63 15.59 -2.16
CA ARG A 99 3.17 15.40 -2.22
C ARG A 99 2.61 14.91 -0.89
N ILE A 100 3.28 13.97 -0.23
CA ILE A 100 2.90 13.47 1.10
C ILE A 100 2.90 14.61 2.12
N HIS A 101 4.01 15.33 2.27
CA HIS A 101 4.09 16.43 3.23
C HIS A 101 3.07 17.53 2.96
N ARG A 102 2.86 17.87 1.68
CA ARG A 102 1.83 18.84 1.29
C ARG A 102 0.43 18.37 1.64
N GLY A 103 0.09 17.13 1.31
CA GLY A 103 -1.23 16.56 1.63
C GLY A 103 -1.47 16.46 3.14
N MET A 104 -0.45 16.12 3.93
CA MET A 104 -0.54 16.14 5.41
C MET A 104 -0.76 17.57 5.95
N ALA A 105 -0.02 18.55 5.44
CA ALA A 105 -0.18 19.94 5.84
C ALA A 105 -1.57 20.48 5.47
N GLU A 106 -2.08 20.15 4.28
CA GLU A 106 -3.42 20.51 3.83
C GLU A 106 -4.51 19.81 4.66
N ALA A 107 -4.30 18.55 5.07
CA ALA A 107 -5.23 17.84 5.94
C ALA A 107 -5.40 18.53 7.30
N ALA A 108 -4.31 19.12 7.82
CA ALA A 108 -4.25 19.83 9.10
C ALA A 108 -4.86 19.02 10.26
N ARG A 109 -4.45 17.74 10.38
CA ARG A 109 -4.89 16.83 11.44
C ARG A 109 -3.70 16.35 12.29
N ASP A 110 -3.91 16.27 13.60
CA ASP A 110 -2.98 15.63 14.52
C ASP A 110 -3.05 14.09 14.44
N GLY A 111 -2.04 13.42 14.98
CA GLY A 111 -1.97 11.95 14.98
C GLY A 111 -1.67 11.35 13.61
N VAL A 112 -1.01 12.13 12.74
CA VAL A 112 -0.58 11.70 11.41
C VAL A 112 0.94 11.72 11.34
N ARG A 113 1.55 10.63 10.89
CA ARG A 113 3.00 10.53 10.68
C ARG A 113 3.30 10.05 9.26
N ALA A 114 4.49 10.37 8.76
CA ALA A 114 4.97 9.86 7.50
C ALA A 114 6.35 9.23 7.69
N HIS A 115 6.53 8.08 7.07
CA HIS A 115 7.77 7.33 7.08
C HIS A 115 8.23 7.01 5.67
N VAL A 116 9.50 6.67 5.58
CA VAL A 116 10.16 6.20 4.38
C VAL A 116 10.46 4.74 4.62
N LEU A 117 10.15 3.88 3.66
CA LEU A 117 10.32 2.43 3.84
C LEU A 117 11.80 2.09 4.11
N SER A 118 12.73 2.76 3.44
CA SER A 118 14.17 2.60 3.66
C SER A 118 14.62 2.87 5.10
N ASP A 119 13.91 3.68 5.88
CA ASP A 119 14.22 3.96 7.29
C ASP A 119 14.06 2.71 8.17
N PHE A 120 13.33 1.69 7.70
CA PHE A 120 13.12 0.41 8.41
C PHE A 120 14.12 -0.68 8.04
N LEU A 121 15.03 -0.45 7.08
CA LEU A 121 16.09 -1.41 6.75
C LEU A 121 16.93 -1.88 7.96
N PRO A 122 17.31 -1.01 8.92
CA PRO A 122 18.03 -1.45 10.12
C PRO A 122 17.12 -2.05 11.19
N ASP A 123 15.79 -1.95 11.07
CA ASP A 123 14.86 -2.44 12.09
C ASP A 123 14.85 -3.99 12.14
N PRO A 124 15.11 -4.59 13.32
CA PRO A 124 15.13 -6.05 13.44
C PRO A 124 13.79 -6.72 13.12
N GLY A 125 12.66 -6.05 13.38
CA GLY A 125 11.32 -6.54 13.04
C GLY A 125 11.11 -6.61 11.53
N TYR A 126 11.44 -5.53 10.84
CA TYR A 126 11.41 -5.47 9.38
C TYR A 126 12.32 -6.53 8.77
N GLN A 127 13.56 -6.67 9.25
CA GLN A 127 14.50 -7.67 8.75
C GLN A 127 13.98 -9.11 8.90
N ARG A 128 13.36 -9.44 10.05
CA ARG A 128 12.75 -10.75 10.28
C ARG A 128 11.59 -11.00 9.30
N LEU A 129 10.68 -10.05 9.16
CA LEU A 129 9.54 -10.16 8.25
C LEU A 129 9.98 -10.27 6.79
N HIS A 130 10.93 -9.43 6.38
CA HIS A 130 11.47 -9.44 5.01
C HIS A 130 12.21 -10.75 4.69
N ARG A 131 12.92 -11.33 5.66
CA ARG A 131 13.51 -12.67 5.52
C ARG A 131 12.43 -13.73 5.32
N ALA A 132 11.38 -13.72 6.15
CA ALA A 132 10.27 -14.65 6.03
C ALA A 132 9.56 -14.53 4.67
N VAL A 133 9.42 -13.31 4.14
CA VAL A 133 8.93 -13.07 2.77
C VAL A 133 9.82 -13.74 1.74
N ARG A 134 11.14 -13.54 1.82
CA ARG A 134 12.09 -14.14 0.87
C ARG A 134 12.06 -15.68 0.90
N GLU A 135 12.09 -16.27 2.09
CA GLU A 135 12.02 -17.73 2.28
C GLU A 135 10.69 -18.28 1.74
N ALA A 136 9.59 -17.56 1.96
CA ALA A 136 8.29 -17.95 1.40
C ALA A 136 8.25 -17.82 -0.13
N LEU A 137 8.86 -16.81 -0.74
CA LEU A 137 8.91 -16.73 -2.22
C LEU A 137 9.64 -17.92 -2.86
N GLU A 138 10.58 -18.54 -2.14
CA GLU A 138 11.29 -19.75 -2.58
C GLU A 138 10.41 -21.01 -2.43
N THR A 139 9.63 -21.09 -1.35
CA THR A 139 8.95 -22.33 -0.91
C THR A 139 7.43 -22.36 -1.13
N ASP A 140 6.78 -21.21 -1.28
CA ASP A 140 5.34 -21.02 -1.37
C ASP A 140 4.93 -20.63 -2.80
N PRO A 141 4.40 -21.57 -3.60
CA PRO A 141 4.08 -21.32 -5.00
C PRO A 141 2.93 -20.32 -5.18
N GLU A 142 1.98 -20.22 -4.24
CA GLU A 142 0.87 -19.26 -4.33
C GLU A 142 1.36 -17.84 -4.11
N LEU A 143 2.19 -17.63 -3.09
CA LEU A 143 2.82 -16.32 -2.84
C LEU A 143 3.71 -15.90 -4.00
N ARG A 144 4.53 -16.81 -4.52
CA ARG A 144 5.39 -16.54 -5.67
C ARG A 144 4.57 -16.15 -6.90
N ALA A 145 3.55 -16.93 -7.25
CA ALA A 145 2.70 -16.64 -8.41
C ALA A 145 1.96 -15.30 -8.28
N ALA A 146 1.43 -14.98 -7.09
CA ALA A 146 0.78 -13.70 -6.85
C ALA A 146 1.76 -12.51 -6.96
N THR A 147 2.97 -12.66 -6.42
CA THR A 147 4.01 -11.62 -6.45
C THR A 147 4.54 -11.39 -7.86
N GLU A 148 4.90 -12.46 -8.58
CA GLU A 148 5.36 -12.39 -9.97
C GLU A 148 4.25 -11.89 -10.91
N GLY A 149 3.01 -12.31 -10.70
CA GLY A 149 1.85 -11.83 -11.45
C GLY A 149 1.64 -10.34 -11.29
N MET A 150 1.72 -9.83 -10.05
CA MET A 150 1.63 -8.40 -9.74
C MET A 150 2.79 -7.61 -10.35
N ALA A 151 4.03 -8.09 -10.19
CA ALA A 151 5.20 -7.47 -10.81
C ALA A 151 5.09 -7.43 -12.34
N GLY A 152 4.69 -8.54 -12.96
CA GLY A 152 4.50 -8.64 -14.40
C GLY A 152 3.41 -7.70 -14.93
N ALA A 153 2.28 -7.58 -14.23
CA ALA A 153 1.21 -6.66 -14.60
C ALA A 153 1.67 -5.19 -14.54
N PHE A 154 2.39 -4.82 -13.49
CA PHE A 154 2.97 -3.49 -13.34
C PHE A 154 3.97 -3.18 -14.47
N LEU A 155 4.89 -4.10 -14.76
CA LEU A 155 5.90 -3.92 -15.81
C LEU A 155 5.27 -3.81 -17.21
N ARG A 156 4.27 -4.65 -17.53
CA ARG A 156 3.56 -4.58 -18.82
C ARG A 156 2.86 -3.24 -19.04
N SER A 157 2.38 -2.59 -17.98
CA SER A 157 1.77 -1.25 -18.09
C SER A 157 2.78 -0.14 -18.46
N ARG A 158 4.09 -0.42 -18.39
CA ARG A 158 5.17 0.55 -18.58
C ARG A 158 6.12 0.22 -19.73
N ILE A 159 5.95 -0.92 -20.39
CA ILE A 159 6.81 -1.38 -21.49
C ILE A 159 5.98 -1.37 -22.77
N THR A 160 6.50 -0.77 -23.83
CA THR A 160 5.90 -0.78 -25.18
C THR A 160 6.36 -1.95 -26.04
N ALA A 161 7.34 -2.74 -25.56
CA ALA A 161 7.89 -3.88 -26.27
C ALA A 161 6.96 -5.10 -26.25
N ALA A 162 6.85 -5.78 -27.40
CA ALA A 162 5.94 -6.92 -27.62
C ALA A 162 6.29 -8.16 -26.77
N ASP A 163 7.54 -8.34 -26.38
CA ASP A 163 8.04 -9.58 -25.75
C ASP A 163 7.92 -9.63 -24.22
N GLY A 164 7.25 -8.64 -23.60
CA GLY A 164 7.08 -8.58 -22.15
C GLY A 164 8.38 -8.25 -21.38
N PRO A 165 8.33 -8.24 -20.04
CA PRO A 165 9.52 -7.99 -19.22
C PRO A 165 10.45 -9.22 -19.21
N GLY A 166 11.74 -9.03 -19.51
CA GLY A 166 12.77 -10.06 -19.30
C GLY A 166 12.92 -10.45 -17.82
N ALA A 167 13.55 -11.60 -17.54
CA ALA A 167 13.67 -12.19 -16.21
C ALA A 167 14.22 -11.22 -15.15
N ASP A 168 15.26 -10.44 -15.48
CA ASP A 168 15.87 -9.48 -14.55
C ASP A 168 14.90 -8.36 -14.15
N ARG A 169 14.02 -7.94 -15.08
CA ARG A 169 13.00 -6.91 -14.82
C ARG A 169 11.91 -7.44 -13.90
N LEU A 170 11.50 -8.69 -14.12
CA LEU A 170 10.55 -9.37 -13.24
C LEU A 170 11.13 -9.51 -11.83
N ALA A 171 12.38 -9.96 -11.71
CA ALA A 171 13.08 -10.09 -10.43
C ALA A 171 13.16 -8.75 -9.67
N ALA A 172 13.44 -7.65 -10.37
CA ALA A 172 13.41 -6.30 -9.80
C ALA A 172 12.01 -5.90 -9.28
N GLY A 173 10.96 -6.19 -10.06
CA GLY A 173 9.58 -5.95 -9.63
C GLY A 173 9.18 -6.78 -8.41
N VAL A 174 9.60 -8.04 -8.36
CA VAL A 174 9.41 -8.92 -7.20
C VAL A 174 10.15 -8.37 -5.98
N ALA A 175 11.39 -7.89 -6.13
CA ALA A 175 12.16 -7.28 -5.04
C ALA A 175 11.48 -6.01 -4.49
N TYR A 176 10.94 -5.15 -5.36
CA TYR A 176 10.15 -3.98 -4.97
C TYR A 176 8.95 -4.39 -4.10
N ILE A 177 8.14 -5.35 -4.56
CA ILE A 177 6.96 -5.81 -3.82
C ILE A 177 7.37 -6.48 -2.50
N ALA A 178 8.40 -7.33 -2.53
CA ALA A 178 8.89 -8.04 -1.35
C ALA A 178 9.34 -7.07 -0.23
N ALA A 179 9.92 -5.93 -0.59
CA ALA A 179 10.31 -4.89 0.36
C ALA A 179 9.10 -4.23 1.06
N GLU A 180 7.94 -4.15 0.39
CA GLU A 180 6.71 -3.59 0.98
C GLU A 180 5.97 -4.58 1.88
N LEU A 181 6.10 -5.89 1.60
CA LEU A 181 5.33 -6.94 2.27
C LEU A 181 5.40 -6.95 3.81
N PRO A 182 6.51 -6.59 4.49
CA PRO A 182 6.50 -6.45 5.95
C PRO A 182 5.37 -5.58 6.50
N PHE A 183 5.00 -4.48 5.82
CA PHE A 183 3.88 -3.62 6.22
C PHE A 183 2.50 -4.21 5.89
N PHE A 184 2.43 -5.18 4.98
CA PHE A 184 1.21 -5.96 4.78
C PHE A 184 1.09 -7.13 5.77
N LEU A 185 2.21 -7.56 6.35
CA LEU A 185 2.25 -8.69 7.27
C LEU A 185 2.02 -8.26 8.71
N ASP A 186 2.74 -7.26 9.21
CA ASP A 186 2.70 -6.91 10.63
C ASP A 186 3.14 -5.45 10.90
N THR A 187 2.39 -4.50 10.34
CA THR A 187 2.51 -3.08 10.73
C THR A 187 2.37 -2.87 12.24
N PRO A 188 1.49 -3.58 12.99
CA PRO A 188 1.41 -3.47 14.45
C PRO A 188 2.78 -3.59 15.13
N SER A 189 3.54 -4.64 14.81
CA SER A 189 4.88 -4.83 15.36
C SER A 189 5.89 -3.79 14.87
N LEU A 190 5.80 -3.34 13.61
CA LEU A 190 6.74 -2.36 13.04
C LEU A 190 6.58 -0.95 13.59
N LEU A 191 5.34 -0.53 13.86
CA LEU A 191 5.02 0.83 14.31
C LEU A 191 4.64 0.91 15.79
N GLY A 192 4.63 -0.22 16.50
CA GLY A 192 4.27 -0.29 17.92
C GLY A 192 2.82 0.08 18.19
N VAL A 193 1.89 -0.34 17.33
CA VAL A 193 0.44 -0.08 17.46
C VAL A 193 -0.34 -1.36 17.74
N PRO A 194 -1.50 -1.32 18.42
CA PRO A 194 -2.19 -2.54 18.85
C PRO A 194 -2.79 -3.36 17.70
N SER A 195 -3.36 -2.70 16.69
CA SER A 195 -3.76 -3.28 15.41
C SER A 195 -3.67 -2.23 14.32
N SER A 196 -3.56 -2.66 13.06
CA SER A 196 -3.43 -1.76 11.91
C SER A 196 -4.21 -2.29 10.71
N VAL A 197 -4.81 -1.39 9.95
CA VAL A 197 -5.35 -1.69 8.62
C VAL A 197 -4.49 -0.99 7.58
N THR A 198 -3.86 -1.75 6.69
CA THR A 198 -3.20 -1.20 5.50
C THR A 198 -4.26 -0.95 4.43
N CYS A 199 -4.30 0.26 3.87
CA CYS A 199 -5.23 0.60 2.81
C CYS A 199 -4.56 0.94 1.49
N TYR A 200 -5.25 0.59 0.41
CA TYR A 200 -4.90 0.97 -0.96
C TYR A 200 -6.17 1.12 -1.80
N HIS A 201 -6.07 1.73 -2.98
CA HIS A 201 -7.24 2.02 -3.83
C HIS A 201 -7.71 0.85 -4.71
N LEU A 202 -6.99 -0.26 -4.68
CA LEU A 202 -7.28 -1.48 -5.44
C LEU A 202 -7.11 -2.70 -4.55
N GLU A 203 -7.81 -3.79 -4.85
CA GLU A 203 -7.44 -5.10 -4.31
C GLU A 203 -6.15 -5.57 -5.01
N LEU A 204 -5.18 -6.06 -4.24
CA LEU A 204 -3.92 -6.55 -4.79
C LEU A 204 -4.01 -8.06 -5.03
N PRO A 205 -3.31 -8.62 -6.03
CA PRO A 205 -3.23 -10.07 -6.21
C PRO A 205 -2.75 -10.83 -4.96
N LEU A 206 -2.00 -10.15 -4.09
CA LEU A 206 -1.50 -10.66 -2.82
C LEU A 206 -2.54 -10.66 -1.70
N THR A 207 -3.62 -9.90 -1.82
CA THR A 207 -4.65 -9.79 -0.79
C THR A 207 -5.24 -11.15 -0.38
N PRO A 208 -5.68 -12.04 -1.29
CA PRO A 208 -6.13 -13.39 -0.91
C PRO A 208 -5.05 -14.24 -0.24
N VAL A 209 -3.80 -14.12 -0.67
CA VAL A 209 -2.67 -14.89 -0.12
C VAL A 209 -2.33 -14.43 1.30
N LEU A 210 -2.34 -13.13 1.57
CA LEU A 210 -1.92 -12.62 2.88
C LEU A 210 -3.07 -12.56 3.90
N PHE A 211 -4.30 -12.38 3.44
CA PHE A 211 -5.46 -12.10 4.29
C PHE A 211 -6.61 -13.12 4.17
N GLY A 212 -6.55 -14.04 3.21
CA GLY A 212 -7.63 -15.00 2.90
C GLY A 212 -7.35 -16.45 3.28
N ARG A 213 -6.08 -16.85 3.46
CA ARG A 213 -5.70 -18.25 3.77
C ARG A 213 -5.40 -18.51 5.25
N THR A 214 -5.42 -19.79 5.61
CA THR A 214 -5.16 -20.29 6.98
C THR A 214 -3.75 -20.83 7.19
N GLU A 215 -2.98 -21.06 6.12
CA GLU A 215 -1.64 -21.66 6.14
C GLU A 215 -0.63 -20.82 5.33
N GLY A 216 0.66 -21.14 5.42
CA GLY A 216 1.72 -20.36 4.79
C GLY A 216 1.93 -18.97 5.40
N LEU A 217 2.75 -18.15 4.72
CA LEU A 217 3.03 -16.76 5.12
C LEU A 217 1.76 -15.89 5.04
N ARG A 218 1.31 -15.34 6.15
CA ARG A 218 0.08 -14.55 6.22
C ARG A 218 0.21 -13.39 7.18
N ALA A 219 -0.65 -12.40 7.02
CA ALA A 219 -0.69 -11.25 7.90
C ALA A 219 -1.02 -11.65 9.34
N ALA A 220 -0.32 -11.03 10.30
CA ALA A 220 -0.52 -11.19 11.74
C ALA A 220 -1.99 -10.94 12.11
N PRO A 221 -2.52 -11.55 13.18
CA PRO A 221 -3.94 -11.42 13.55
C PRO A 221 -4.45 -9.97 13.65
N ALA A 222 -3.61 -9.07 14.16
CA ALA A 222 -3.89 -7.64 14.34
C ALA A 222 -3.62 -6.79 13.08
N GLN A 223 -3.21 -7.39 11.97
CA GLN A 223 -3.02 -6.73 10.68
C GLN A 223 -4.22 -7.00 9.77
N GLY A 224 -4.80 -5.93 9.22
CA GLY A 224 -5.91 -5.98 8.27
C GLY A 224 -5.56 -5.31 6.93
N TYR A 225 -6.44 -5.50 5.95
CA TYR A 225 -6.38 -4.82 4.66
C TYR A 225 -7.76 -4.30 4.26
N ALA A 226 -7.80 -3.09 3.69
CA ALA A 226 -9.01 -2.52 3.12
C ALA A 226 -8.74 -1.81 1.79
N VAL A 227 -9.65 -2.00 0.84
CA VAL A 227 -9.69 -1.16 -0.36
C VAL A 227 -10.38 0.14 0.00
N VAL A 228 -9.70 1.27 -0.16
CA VAL A 228 -10.23 2.62 0.11
C VAL A 228 -10.12 3.47 -1.14
N ARG A 229 -11.26 3.90 -1.67
CA ARG A 229 -11.34 4.62 -2.96
C ARG A 229 -12.53 5.57 -2.98
N PRO A 230 -12.58 6.55 -3.92
CA PRO A 230 -13.75 7.40 -4.08
C PRO A 230 -15.04 6.59 -4.19
N ALA A 231 -16.06 7.00 -3.45
CA ALA A 231 -17.40 6.47 -3.59
C ALA A 231 -17.90 6.80 -5.00
N THR A 232 -18.29 5.78 -5.77
CA THR A 232 -19.04 6.01 -7.00
C THR A 232 -20.37 6.65 -6.64
N ALA A 233 -20.66 7.84 -7.18
CA ALA A 233 -21.98 8.44 -7.05
C ALA A 233 -23.04 7.43 -7.49
N PRO A 234 -24.17 7.28 -6.77
CA PRO A 234 -25.25 6.42 -7.22
C PRO A 234 -25.68 6.91 -8.61
N ARG A 235 -25.59 6.01 -9.61
CA ARG A 235 -26.12 6.28 -10.94
C ARG A 235 -27.61 6.55 -10.76
N ALA A 236 -28.04 7.78 -11.00
CA ALA A 236 -29.47 8.10 -11.00
C ALA A 236 -30.17 7.06 -11.88
N ALA A 237 -31.09 6.31 -11.29
CA ALA A 237 -31.95 5.42 -12.05
C ALA A 237 -32.62 6.30 -13.11
N ALA A 238 -32.38 6.01 -14.38
CA ALA A 238 -33.14 6.61 -15.46
C ALA A 238 -34.60 6.23 -15.18
N ALA A 239 -35.42 7.26 -14.97
CA ALA A 239 -36.87 7.15 -14.84
C ALA A 239 -37.50 6.65 -16.15
#